data_AF-A0A167GV16-F1
#
_entry.id   AF-A0A167GV16-F1
#
_cell.length_a   1.000
_cell.length_b   1.000
_cell.length_c   1.000
_cell.angle_alpha   90.00
_cell.angle_beta   90.00
_cell.angle_gamma   90.00
#
_symmetry.space_group_name_H-M   'P 1'
#
loop_
_entity.id
_entity.type
_entity.pdbx_description
1 polymer ?
#
loop_
_entity_poly.entity_id
_entity_poly.type
_entity_poly.pdbx_seq_one_letter_code
_entity_poly.pdbx_strand_id
1 'polypeptide(L)'
;MEWEFHSSAALAKKETMTTNSAFMSTATLRAQAPGEPIGSILRTQLMRAGLVALTAGVMVSYATSAMAQSSYSGTGAGEFSTGNDNSGFGHNAGRYINGDSNSASGTNAGQYTNGNSNSASGTNAGQYTNGDSNSVSGTNAGQYTYGNSNSASGSFAGQYTNGNSNSASGSFAGRFVTGDGNTANGYSAGQFVSGSVNSASGSNAGQGVMGYRNSASGSFAGGDVEGNDNTASGTSAGQNVTGNRNTSVGFQAGQNVMASDTVNVGSNAQAQGNSAIAIGNGATAQSSDGIAMGRGAQAVQSNSIAIGAGAVANSSVALGVGSQALGTNSTALGDNASATGNFGVAVGNNASASHTNSVAIGNGSTTSAANSVSFGSVGSERTITNVAAGTGATDVTNVQQVQQGDAATLSSANTHANAGDAATLSSANAAATAGDTATLSSANAHANAGDTATLSSANAHADAGDAAVVGTANAHADAGDAATLSSANAHADAGDARTLRKANAHADAGDVRTLSAAQSYTDQRASETLNSANQFTTKEVATLRKQAFAGIAQAAALTPLLPSAAGKSTVNVGVGSYGGETALGMTFAHRLESMVFSGGVGVGSGSKSLIKVGAGFEF
;
A
#
# COMPACT_ATOMS: atom_id res chain seq x y z
N MET A 1 58.41 -20.87 -5.57
CA MET A 1 57.54 -19.83 -6.16
C MET A 1 56.36 -19.68 -5.21
N GLU A 2 56.51 -19.07 -4.02
CA GLU A 2 56.77 -17.64 -3.73
C GLU A 2 55.70 -16.75 -4.39
N TRP A 3 55.03 -15.79 -3.74
CA TRP A 3 55.48 -14.64 -2.93
C TRP A 3 54.40 -14.30 -1.87
N GLU A 4 54.64 -14.08 -0.56
CA GLU A 4 55.33 -13.01 0.21
C GLU A 4 54.63 -11.63 0.30
N PHE A 5 54.33 -11.18 1.54
CA PHE A 5 54.82 -9.95 2.24
C PHE A 5 54.27 -9.99 3.70
N HIS A 6 55.07 -10.22 4.76
CA HIS A 6 55.86 -9.26 5.58
C HIS A 6 55.00 -8.12 6.21
N SER A 7 55.08 -7.73 7.49
CA SER A 7 56.07 -7.92 8.55
C SER A 7 55.47 -7.57 9.93
N SER A 8 56.03 -8.12 11.02
CA SER A 8 56.14 -7.47 12.33
C SER A 8 57.25 -8.18 13.11
N ALA A 9 58.27 -7.41 13.48
CA ALA A 9 59.55 -7.87 14.01
C ALA A 9 59.62 -7.77 15.55
N ALA A 10 60.45 -8.66 16.12
CA ALA A 10 61.31 -8.48 17.30
C ALA A 10 60.63 -8.32 18.70
N LEU A 11 61.10 -8.91 19.81
CA LEU A 11 62.35 -9.60 20.13
C LEU A 11 62.22 -10.36 21.49
N ALA A 12 62.91 -11.50 21.59
CA ALA A 12 63.68 -12.01 22.76
C ALA A 12 63.00 -12.52 24.07
N LYS A 13 62.71 -13.83 24.07
CA LYS A 13 63.37 -14.93 24.82
C LYS A 13 64.15 -14.62 26.13
N LYS A 14 63.72 -15.25 27.25
CA LYS A 14 64.57 -15.89 28.30
C LYS A 14 63.67 -16.59 29.32
N GLU A 15 63.46 -17.91 29.24
CA GLU A 15 64.26 -18.97 29.88
C GLU A 15 64.56 -18.76 31.37
N THR A 16 63.81 -19.54 32.13
CA THR A 16 63.88 -19.92 33.54
C THR A 16 65.25 -20.49 33.93
N MET A 17 65.87 -19.93 34.97
CA MET A 17 66.85 -20.66 35.79
C MET A 17 66.81 -20.15 37.23
N THR A 18 66.39 -21.05 38.10
CA THR A 18 66.59 -21.06 39.55
C THR A 18 68.06 -20.90 39.92
N THR A 19 68.37 -20.08 40.92
CA THR A 19 69.42 -20.39 41.90
C THR A 19 69.25 -19.60 43.19
N ASN A 20 69.22 -20.37 44.25
CA ASN A 20 69.26 -20.03 45.66
C ASN A 20 70.72 -19.65 46.02
N SER A 21 70.97 -18.61 46.82
CA SER A 21 72.32 -18.30 47.30
C SER A 21 72.33 -18.04 48.80
N ALA A 22 73.05 -18.92 49.51
CA ALA A 22 73.42 -18.82 50.89
C ALA A 22 74.91 -19.19 51.04
N PHE A 23 75.62 -18.33 51.79
CA PHE A 23 76.80 -18.55 52.63
C PHE A 23 78.19 -19.00 52.09
N MET A 24 79.18 -18.26 52.63
CA MET A 24 80.60 -18.57 52.95
C MET A 24 81.63 -18.80 51.82
N SER A 25 82.72 -18.00 51.83
CA SER A 25 83.99 -18.37 52.50
C SER A 25 85.22 -17.61 51.95
N THR A 26 86.04 -17.09 52.87
CA THR A 26 87.53 -16.99 52.89
C THR A 26 88.34 -16.37 51.72
N ALA A 27 88.95 -15.22 52.07
CA ALA A 27 90.40 -15.01 52.28
C ALA A 27 91.42 -14.91 51.11
N THR A 28 92.27 -13.89 51.29
CA THR A 28 93.71 -13.75 50.94
C THR A 28 94.08 -13.35 49.52
N LEU A 29 94.68 -12.15 49.37
CA LEU A 29 96.11 -12.02 49.05
C LEU A 29 96.63 -10.57 49.11
N ARG A 30 97.85 -10.47 49.66
CA ARG A 30 98.75 -9.30 49.79
C ARG A 30 99.22 -8.75 48.45
N ALA A 31 99.48 -7.44 48.37
CA ALA A 31 100.67 -6.84 47.77
C ALA A 31 100.77 -5.37 48.26
N GLN A 32 101.71 -5.01 49.14
CA GLN A 32 103.09 -4.54 48.86
C GLN A 32 103.16 -3.11 48.27
N ALA A 33 103.52 -2.16 49.15
CA ALA A 33 103.98 -0.81 48.81
C ALA A 33 105.34 -0.85 48.08
N PRO A 34 105.79 0.21 47.39
CA PRO A 34 106.46 1.32 48.10
C PRO A 34 106.34 2.72 47.46
N GLY A 35 106.67 3.78 48.23
CA GLY A 35 107.18 5.04 47.67
C GLY A 35 106.67 6.34 48.31
N GLU A 36 107.29 6.75 49.42
CA GLU A 36 107.25 8.15 49.90
C GLU A 36 108.23 9.05 49.14
N PRO A 37 108.08 10.38 49.23
CA PRO A 37 109.15 11.13 49.89
C PRO A 37 108.71 12.18 50.93
N ILE A 38 109.52 12.18 52.00
CA ILE A 38 109.67 13.05 53.17
C ILE A 38 109.82 14.56 52.84
N GLY A 39 109.27 15.44 53.70
CA GLY A 39 109.74 16.82 53.86
C GLY A 39 109.01 17.71 54.89
N SER A 40 109.65 17.98 56.03
CA SER A 40 109.36 18.95 57.12
C SER A 40 108.25 18.56 58.14
N ILE A 41 108.45 18.23 59.44
CA ILE A 41 109.30 18.75 60.55
C ILE A 41 108.99 20.25 60.79
N LEU A 42 108.31 20.70 61.86
CA LEU A 42 108.60 20.53 63.29
C LEU A 42 107.37 20.89 64.20
N ARG A 43 106.98 19.94 65.07
CA ARG A 43 106.54 19.98 66.51
C ARG A 43 105.92 21.28 67.08
N THR A 44 104.94 21.24 67.99
CA THR A 44 105.06 20.64 69.34
C THR A 44 103.73 20.63 70.10
N GLN A 45 103.39 19.49 70.70
CA GLN A 45 102.46 19.33 71.83
C GLN A 45 103.30 18.91 73.04
N LEU A 46 103.18 19.59 74.18
CA LEU A 46 103.67 19.11 75.47
C LEU A 46 102.85 19.76 76.60
N MET A 47 101.85 19.03 77.11
CA MET A 47 101.32 19.25 78.45
C MET A 47 101.98 18.24 79.39
N ARG A 48 102.64 18.73 80.45
CA ARG A 48 102.82 18.00 81.70
C ARG A 48 102.84 18.99 82.86
N ALA A 49 102.15 18.57 83.93
CA ALA A 49 101.90 19.28 85.17
C ALA A 49 103.17 19.61 85.97
N GLY A 50 103.12 20.69 86.73
CA GLY A 50 104.13 21.10 87.71
C GLY A 50 103.63 22.28 88.56
N LEU A 51 103.19 21.95 89.77
CA LEU A 51 102.85 22.86 90.87
C LEU A 51 104.09 23.63 91.35
N VAL A 52 103.95 24.93 91.69
CA VAL A 52 104.51 25.66 92.87
C VAL A 52 104.39 27.18 92.65
N ALA A 53 103.95 27.85 93.72
CA ALA A 53 103.53 29.25 93.81
C ALA A 53 104.68 30.28 93.86
N LEU A 54 104.40 31.52 93.41
CA LEU A 54 104.94 32.75 94.03
C LEU A 54 104.09 34.01 93.68
N THR A 55 103.51 34.59 94.73
CA THR A 55 103.31 36.04 95.03
C THR A 55 102.52 37.00 94.08
N ALA A 56 101.29 37.31 94.55
CA ALA A 56 100.76 38.64 94.91
C ALA A 56 100.86 39.87 93.96
N GLY A 57 99.67 40.34 93.54
CA GLY A 57 99.31 41.76 93.61
C GLY A 57 99.19 42.53 92.30
N VAL A 58 97.98 42.64 91.74
CA VAL A 58 97.26 43.92 91.49
C VAL A 58 95.78 43.58 91.31
N MET A 59 94.94 44.24 92.12
CA MET A 59 93.49 44.25 92.05
C MET A 59 93.03 45.42 91.16
N VAL A 60 92.00 45.13 90.36
CA VAL A 60 90.93 46.03 89.88
C VAL A 60 91.22 46.94 88.69
N SER A 61 90.59 46.59 87.56
CA SER A 61 89.75 47.53 86.81
C SER A 61 88.48 46.79 86.39
N TYR A 62 87.32 47.28 86.86
CA TYR A 62 85.99 46.78 86.52
C TYR A 62 85.35 47.68 85.47
N ALA A 63 84.45 47.05 84.67
CA ALA A 63 83.36 47.62 83.88
C ALA A 63 83.73 48.00 82.42
N THR A 64 83.05 47.53 81.36
CA THR A 64 81.74 46.88 81.22
C THR A 64 81.71 45.97 79.99
N SER A 65 81.64 44.66 80.20
CA SER A 65 80.94 43.74 79.31
C SER A 65 79.99 42.95 80.23
N ALA A 66 78.70 42.94 79.91
CA ALA A 66 77.73 42.19 80.70
C ALA A 66 78.21 40.74 80.84
N MET A 67 78.54 40.31 82.06
CA MET A 67 78.89 38.92 82.32
C MET A 67 77.61 38.11 82.12
N ALA A 68 77.54 37.32 81.06
CA ALA A 68 76.54 36.27 80.96
C ALA A 68 76.81 35.26 82.09
N GLN A 69 75.97 35.27 83.13
CA GLN A 69 76.12 34.39 84.29
C GLN A 69 75.21 33.19 84.14
N SER A 70 75.79 32.07 83.72
CA SER A 70 75.11 30.78 83.79
C SER A 70 74.82 30.39 85.24
N SER A 71 73.63 29.85 85.51
CA SER A 71 73.10 29.58 86.86
C SER A 71 72.91 28.08 87.12
N TYR A 72 73.77 27.48 87.94
CA TYR A 72 73.73 26.04 88.23
C TYR A 72 73.52 25.76 89.72
N SER A 73 72.70 24.76 90.04
CA SER A 73 72.41 24.31 91.40
C SER A 73 72.19 22.79 91.45
N GLY A 74 72.99 22.09 92.25
CA GLY A 74 72.96 20.63 92.40
C GLY A 74 74.35 20.00 92.20
N THR A 75 74.56 18.80 92.73
CA THR A 75 75.82 18.07 92.56
C THR A 75 76.06 17.73 91.09
N GLY A 76 77.19 18.21 90.53
CA GLY A 76 77.58 17.97 89.14
C GLY A 76 76.82 18.80 88.09
N ALA A 77 75.94 19.73 88.51
CA ALA A 77 75.21 20.60 87.59
C ALA A 77 76.17 21.57 86.86
N GLY A 78 76.00 21.71 85.54
CA GLY A 78 76.84 22.58 84.70
C GLY A 78 78.30 22.16 84.54
N GLU A 79 78.72 21.02 85.11
CA GLU A 79 80.12 20.57 85.02
C GLU A 79 80.52 20.37 83.55
N PHE A 80 81.68 20.92 83.16
CA PHE A 80 82.19 20.93 81.79
C PHE A 80 81.31 21.65 80.75
N SER A 81 80.42 22.56 81.18
CA SER A 81 79.67 23.41 80.25
C SER A 81 80.47 24.64 79.78
N THR A 82 80.26 25.03 78.53
CA THR A 82 80.73 26.27 77.90
C THR A 82 79.54 27.05 77.31
N GLY A 83 79.69 28.37 77.20
CA GLY A 83 78.65 29.28 76.71
C GLY A 83 77.98 30.12 77.81
N ASN A 84 77.07 30.97 77.38
CA ASN A 84 76.47 32.07 78.12
C ASN A 84 75.00 31.78 78.44
N ASP A 85 74.49 32.34 79.54
CA ASP A 85 73.07 32.30 79.93
C ASP A 85 72.47 30.89 80.05
N ASN A 86 73.31 29.90 80.37
CA ASN A 86 72.85 28.53 80.61
C ASN A 86 72.33 28.38 82.05
N SER A 87 71.34 27.52 82.30
CA SER A 87 70.86 27.20 83.64
C SER A 87 70.70 25.71 83.85
N GLY A 88 70.99 25.23 85.06
CA GLY A 88 70.89 23.82 85.40
C GLY A 88 70.51 23.60 86.87
N PHE A 89 69.40 22.92 87.13
CA PHE A 89 68.91 22.62 88.47
C PHE A 89 68.71 21.11 88.67
N GLY A 90 69.46 20.49 89.59
CA GLY A 90 69.37 19.06 89.90
C GLY A 90 70.71 18.33 89.79
N HIS A 91 70.71 17.04 90.12
CA HIS A 91 71.92 16.21 90.05
C HIS A 91 72.36 16.03 88.59
N ASN A 92 73.58 16.45 88.26
CA ASN A 92 74.16 16.46 86.91
C ASN A 92 73.31 17.15 85.82
N ALA A 93 72.46 18.11 86.18
CA ALA A 93 71.67 18.88 85.23
C ALA A 93 72.57 19.80 84.39
N GLY A 94 72.41 19.81 83.07
CA GLY A 94 73.17 20.68 82.16
C GLY A 94 74.68 20.38 82.10
N ARG A 95 75.08 19.15 82.42
CA ARG A 95 76.48 18.71 82.32
C ARG A 95 76.91 18.60 80.85
N TYR A 96 78.10 19.07 80.49
CA TYR A 96 78.61 19.06 79.10
C TYR A 96 77.74 19.84 78.09
N ILE A 97 77.18 21.00 78.46
CA ILE A 97 76.55 21.91 77.50
C ILE A 97 77.63 22.66 76.70
N ASN A 98 77.50 22.73 75.38
CA ASN A 98 78.25 23.61 74.49
C ASN A 98 77.28 24.49 73.68
N GLY A 99 77.09 25.74 74.13
CA GLY A 99 76.20 26.71 73.50
C GLY A 99 75.53 27.62 74.52
N ASP A 100 74.69 28.52 74.05
CA ASP A 100 74.12 29.60 74.85
C ASP A 100 72.63 29.39 75.17
N SER A 101 72.15 29.98 76.27
CA SER A 101 70.72 30.06 76.63
C SER A 101 70.03 28.70 76.86
N ASN A 102 70.77 27.67 77.27
CA ASN A 102 70.20 26.34 77.53
C ASN A 102 69.69 26.22 78.98
N SER A 103 68.54 25.59 79.20
CA SER A 103 67.93 25.36 80.51
C SER A 103 67.75 23.87 80.76
N ALA A 104 68.25 23.37 81.90
CA ALA A 104 68.12 21.98 82.31
C ALA A 104 67.57 21.88 83.74
N SER A 105 66.55 21.07 83.97
CA SER A 105 65.97 20.87 85.31
C SER A 105 65.63 19.40 85.54
N GLY A 106 66.13 18.81 86.63
CA GLY A 106 65.97 17.40 86.97
C GLY A 106 67.27 16.60 86.89
N THR A 107 67.23 15.36 87.39
CA THR A 107 68.40 14.48 87.43
C THR A 107 68.85 14.11 86.02
N ASN A 108 70.10 14.43 85.69
CA ASN A 108 70.72 14.24 84.38
C ASN A 108 69.95 14.88 83.20
N ALA A 109 69.17 15.93 83.45
CA ALA A 109 68.49 16.68 82.38
C ALA A 109 69.51 17.48 81.55
N GLY A 110 69.30 17.60 80.24
CA GLY A 110 70.11 18.46 79.35
C GLY A 110 71.60 18.11 79.33
N GLN A 111 71.97 16.86 79.60
CA GLN A 111 73.37 16.45 79.48
C GLN A 111 73.79 16.44 78.00
N TYR A 112 75.09 16.61 77.75
CA TYR A 112 75.69 16.48 76.41
C TYR A 112 74.93 17.29 75.34
N THR A 113 74.52 18.51 75.67
CA THR A 113 73.78 19.39 74.76
C THR A 113 74.76 20.22 73.94
N ASN A 114 74.66 20.16 72.61
CA ASN A 114 75.41 21.00 71.67
C ASN A 114 74.42 21.85 70.86
N GLY A 115 74.42 23.16 71.09
CA GLY A 115 73.48 24.09 70.48
C GLY A 115 72.91 25.09 71.49
N ASN A 116 72.03 25.95 71.00
CA ASN A 116 71.52 27.10 71.73
C ASN A 116 70.04 26.96 72.07
N SER A 117 69.60 27.64 73.13
CA SER A 117 68.17 27.78 73.48
C SER A 117 67.43 26.47 73.71
N ASN A 118 68.12 25.41 74.14
CA ASN A 118 67.45 24.14 74.45
C ASN A 118 66.91 24.13 75.89
N SER A 119 65.71 23.59 76.08
CA SER A 119 65.06 23.44 77.39
C SER A 119 64.78 21.97 77.66
N ALA A 120 65.31 21.44 78.76
CA ALA A 120 65.13 20.06 79.17
C ALA A 120 64.65 19.99 80.63
N SER A 121 63.49 19.37 80.89
CA SER A 121 62.90 19.27 82.22
C SER A 121 62.41 17.86 82.56
N GLY A 122 63.07 17.16 83.47
CA GLY A 122 62.73 15.81 83.90
C GLY A 122 63.96 14.90 84.04
N THR A 123 63.78 13.74 84.66
CA THR A 123 64.88 12.77 84.79
C THR A 123 65.32 12.28 83.42
N ASN A 124 66.60 12.45 83.08
CA ASN A 124 67.20 12.08 81.80
C ASN A 124 66.56 12.75 80.55
N ALA A 125 65.83 13.86 80.72
CA ALA A 125 65.26 14.60 79.60
C ALA A 125 66.39 15.26 78.78
N GLY A 126 66.38 15.15 77.45
CA GLY A 126 67.35 15.85 76.59
C GLY A 126 68.81 15.46 76.81
N GLN A 127 69.11 14.18 77.11
CA GLN A 127 70.46 13.73 77.49
C GLN A 127 71.51 13.73 76.38
N TYR A 128 71.12 13.88 75.13
CA TYR A 128 72.00 13.91 73.97
C TYR A 128 71.33 14.77 72.90
N THR A 129 71.37 16.08 73.10
CA THR A 129 70.75 17.06 72.21
C THR A 129 71.81 17.70 71.31
N ASN A 130 71.64 17.64 70.00
CA ASN A 130 72.47 18.34 69.03
C ASN A 130 71.58 19.17 68.10
N GLY A 131 71.58 20.48 68.28
CA GLY A 131 70.71 21.42 67.59
C GLY A 131 70.17 22.49 68.53
N ASP A 132 69.39 23.40 67.95
CA ASP A 132 68.92 24.61 68.61
C ASP A 132 67.43 24.54 68.94
N SER A 133 67.02 25.27 69.98
CA SER A 133 65.61 25.53 70.30
C SER A 133 64.76 24.28 70.58
N ASN A 134 65.35 23.19 71.06
CA ASN A 134 64.59 22.00 71.42
C ASN A 134 63.97 22.14 72.81
N SER A 135 62.70 21.76 72.97
CA SER A 135 61.96 21.86 74.22
C SER A 135 61.43 20.50 74.65
N VAL A 136 62.07 19.87 75.64
CA VAL A 136 61.76 18.51 76.07
C VAL A 136 61.40 18.47 77.56
N SER A 137 60.36 17.72 77.90
CA SER A 137 59.94 17.54 79.30
C SER A 137 59.33 16.17 79.58
N GLY A 138 59.72 15.57 80.70
CA GLY A 138 59.30 14.24 81.13
C GLY A 138 60.47 13.28 81.29
N THR A 139 60.22 12.14 81.93
CA THR A 139 61.27 11.13 82.15
C THR A 139 61.73 10.52 80.83
N ASN A 140 63.03 10.57 80.54
CA ASN A 140 63.64 10.13 79.27
C ASN A 140 63.03 10.78 78.01
N ALA A 141 62.37 11.94 78.13
CA ALA A 141 61.82 12.67 77.00
C ALA A 141 62.96 13.26 76.15
N GLY A 142 62.90 13.13 74.82
CA GLY A 142 63.91 13.67 73.92
C GLY A 142 65.33 13.20 74.23
N GLN A 143 65.50 11.98 74.76
CA GLN A 143 66.81 11.52 75.25
C GLN A 143 67.91 11.60 74.19
N TYR A 144 67.54 11.42 72.92
CA TYR A 144 68.40 11.57 71.75
C TYR A 144 67.68 12.43 70.72
N THR A 145 68.08 13.70 70.61
CA THR A 145 67.43 14.68 69.74
C THR A 145 68.47 15.34 68.85
N TYR A 146 68.34 15.15 67.54
CA TYR A 146 69.20 15.74 66.53
C TYR A 146 68.35 16.64 65.64
N GLY A 147 68.74 17.91 65.49
CA GLY A 147 68.02 18.92 64.74
C GLY A 147 67.37 19.99 65.63
N ASN A 148 66.62 20.88 64.99
CA ASN A 148 66.18 22.12 65.60
C ASN A 148 64.68 22.14 65.91
N SER A 149 64.29 22.91 66.92
CA SER A 149 62.88 23.21 67.22
C SER A 149 62.02 21.98 67.51
N ASN A 150 62.59 20.88 68.01
CA ASN A 150 61.81 19.71 68.38
C ASN A 150 61.19 19.89 69.77
N SER A 151 59.93 19.46 69.91
CA SER A 151 59.19 19.48 71.17
C SER A 151 58.85 18.07 71.60
N ALA A 152 59.12 17.71 72.84
CA ALA A 152 58.74 16.42 73.40
C ALA A 152 58.19 16.59 74.82
N SER A 153 56.98 16.10 75.09
CA SER A 153 56.36 16.17 76.42
C SER A 153 55.74 14.84 76.81
N GLY A 154 56.20 14.24 77.90
CA GLY A 154 55.74 12.96 78.43
C GLY A 154 56.87 11.94 78.62
N SER A 155 56.57 10.88 79.36
CA SER A 155 57.55 9.80 79.61
C SER A 155 57.95 9.13 78.28
N PHE A 156 59.24 9.09 77.97
CA PHE A 156 59.80 8.56 76.71
C PHE A 156 59.24 9.22 75.42
N ALA A 157 58.65 10.42 75.51
CA ALA A 157 58.19 11.16 74.33
C ALA A 157 59.39 11.62 73.50
N GLY A 158 59.31 11.58 72.16
CA GLY A 158 60.38 12.07 71.28
C GLY A 158 61.72 11.33 71.46
N GLN A 159 61.72 10.10 71.96
CA GLN A 159 62.95 9.34 72.12
C GLN A 159 63.51 8.95 70.75
N TYR A 160 64.75 9.33 70.43
CA TYR A 160 65.36 9.15 69.10
C TYR A 160 64.64 9.94 68.00
N THR A 161 64.74 11.27 68.08
CA THR A 161 64.25 12.19 67.05
C THR A 161 65.42 12.72 66.23
N ASN A 162 65.33 12.59 64.90
CA ASN A 162 66.30 13.13 63.95
C ASN A 162 65.56 13.96 62.89
N GLY A 163 65.73 15.27 62.94
CA GLY A 163 65.07 16.24 62.06
C GLY A 163 64.59 17.46 62.82
N ASN A 164 63.85 18.32 62.15
CA ASN A 164 63.45 19.63 62.67
C ASN A 164 61.95 19.70 62.92
N SER A 165 61.54 20.52 63.89
CA SER A 165 60.13 20.86 64.12
C SER A 165 59.23 19.66 64.40
N ASN A 166 59.76 18.57 64.96
CA ASN A 166 58.94 17.43 65.37
C ASN A 166 58.32 17.70 66.74
N SER A 167 57.06 17.34 66.91
CA SER A 167 56.30 17.53 68.15
C SER A 167 55.76 16.22 68.65
N ALA A 168 56.18 15.78 69.84
CA ALA A 168 55.70 14.57 70.50
C ALA A 168 55.06 14.92 71.85
N SER A 169 53.82 14.53 72.08
CA SER A 169 53.07 14.79 73.32
C SER A 169 52.35 13.53 73.75
N GLY A 170 52.65 13.02 74.95
CA GLY A 170 52.10 11.78 75.50
C GLY A 170 53.19 10.75 75.80
N SER A 171 52.85 9.79 76.67
CA SER A 171 53.80 8.71 77.01
C SER A 171 54.13 7.88 75.77
N PHE A 172 55.42 7.69 75.49
CA PHE A 172 55.95 6.99 74.32
C PHE A 172 55.55 7.57 72.95
N ALA A 173 55.03 8.80 72.89
CA ALA A 173 54.70 9.45 71.62
C ALA A 173 55.98 9.78 70.83
N GLY A 174 55.94 9.69 69.50
CA GLY A 174 57.02 10.17 68.64
C GLY A 174 58.37 9.49 68.87
N ARG A 175 58.39 8.20 69.22
CA ARG A 175 59.66 7.45 69.38
C ARG A 175 60.18 6.99 68.02
N PHE A 176 61.48 7.07 67.81
CA PHE A 176 62.13 6.70 66.55
C PHE A 176 61.55 7.47 65.35
N VAL A 177 61.66 8.79 65.39
CA VAL A 177 61.16 9.69 64.35
C VAL A 177 62.34 10.21 63.54
N THR A 178 62.29 10.02 62.22
CA THR A 178 63.23 10.62 61.28
C THR A 178 62.49 11.46 60.25
N GLY A 179 62.92 12.70 60.04
CA GLY A 179 62.33 13.68 59.14
C GLY A 179 61.79 14.90 59.87
N ASP A 180 61.13 15.80 59.12
CA ASP A 180 60.78 17.13 59.61
C ASP A 180 59.27 17.30 59.81
N GLY A 181 58.88 18.07 60.82
CA GLY A 181 57.49 18.54 60.98
C GLY A 181 56.49 17.45 61.37
N ASN A 182 56.94 16.33 61.95
CA ASN A 182 56.03 15.27 62.37
C ASN A 182 55.38 15.61 63.71
N THR A 183 54.08 15.35 63.83
CA THR A 183 53.30 15.57 65.05
C THR A 183 52.77 14.24 65.57
N ALA A 184 53.03 13.94 66.85
CA ALA A 184 52.54 12.77 67.55
C ALA A 184 51.89 13.20 68.86
N ASN A 185 50.59 12.97 69.01
CA ASN A 185 49.81 13.34 70.19
C ASN A 185 49.00 12.14 70.70
N GLY A 186 49.31 11.65 71.89
CA GLY A 186 48.63 10.53 72.53
C GLY A 186 49.58 9.44 73.01
N TYR A 187 49.05 8.47 73.75
CA TYR A 187 49.83 7.31 74.21
C TYR A 187 50.34 6.52 73.00
N SER A 188 51.66 6.38 72.88
CA SER A 188 52.31 5.68 71.78
C SER A 188 51.88 6.16 70.39
N ALA A 189 51.49 7.42 70.21
CA ALA A 189 51.21 7.97 68.89
C ALA A 189 52.52 8.14 68.09
N GLY A 190 52.49 7.93 66.77
CA GLY A 190 53.58 8.30 65.86
C GLY A 190 54.94 7.65 66.18
N GLN A 191 54.97 6.38 66.59
CA GLN A 191 56.25 5.68 66.73
C GLN A 191 56.71 5.12 65.38
N PHE A 192 58.03 5.01 65.19
CA PHE A 192 58.66 4.48 63.98
C PHE A 192 58.26 5.25 62.71
N VAL A 193 58.24 6.58 62.80
CA VAL A 193 57.89 7.45 61.67
C VAL A 193 59.13 7.78 60.87
N SER A 194 59.09 7.55 59.56
CA SER A 194 60.14 7.91 58.61
C SER A 194 59.55 8.79 57.49
N GLY A 195 59.91 10.06 57.47
CA GLY A 195 59.41 11.05 56.51
C GLY A 195 58.95 12.32 57.21
N SER A 196 58.23 13.18 56.48
CA SER A 196 57.97 14.55 56.94
C SER A 196 56.49 14.90 56.94
N VAL A 197 56.10 15.82 57.84
CA VAL A 197 54.75 16.40 57.93
C VAL A 197 53.67 15.34 58.22
N ASN A 198 54.02 14.25 58.89
CA ASN A 198 53.04 13.25 59.31
C ASN A 198 52.39 13.67 60.64
N SER A 199 51.08 13.52 60.77
CA SER A 199 50.32 13.86 61.96
C SER A 199 49.63 12.63 62.51
N ALA A 200 49.86 12.31 63.78
CA ALA A 200 49.26 11.20 64.50
C ALA A 200 48.62 11.71 65.79
N SER A 201 47.32 11.52 65.95
CA SER A 201 46.55 11.91 67.12
C SER A 201 45.68 10.77 67.61
N GLY A 202 45.87 10.33 68.86
CA GLY A 202 45.16 9.21 69.47
C GLY A 202 46.07 8.09 69.96
N SER A 203 45.53 7.19 70.76
CA SER A 203 46.30 6.05 71.28
C SER A 203 46.77 5.15 70.13
N ASN A 204 48.07 4.92 70.01
CA ASN A 204 48.68 4.09 68.96
C ASN A 204 48.35 4.55 67.52
N ALA A 205 47.96 5.81 67.32
CA ALA A 205 47.74 6.36 65.98
C ALA A 205 49.08 6.52 65.24
N GLY A 206 49.11 6.35 63.91
CA GLY A 206 50.27 6.66 63.08
C GLY A 206 51.53 5.86 63.41
N GLN A 207 51.38 4.64 63.89
CA GLN A 207 52.50 3.71 64.14
C GLN A 207 53.07 3.22 62.80
N GLY A 208 54.39 3.23 62.62
CA GLY A 208 55.01 2.67 61.41
C GLY A 208 54.72 3.44 60.11
N VAL A 209 54.57 4.77 60.20
CA VAL A 209 54.28 5.60 59.02
C VAL A 209 55.57 5.93 58.25
N MET A 210 55.60 5.58 56.97
CA MET A 210 56.67 5.90 56.02
C MET A 210 56.11 6.78 54.90
N GLY A 211 56.58 8.02 54.79
CA GLY A 211 56.20 8.93 53.71
C GLY A 211 55.87 10.35 54.18
N TYR A 212 55.10 11.07 53.38
CA TYR A 212 54.88 12.50 53.54
C TYR A 212 53.40 12.85 53.69
N ARG A 213 53.10 13.76 54.63
CA ARG A 213 51.77 14.37 54.81
C ARG A 213 50.64 13.37 55.11
N ASN A 214 50.93 12.29 55.82
CA ASN A 214 49.89 11.37 56.29
C ASN A 214 49.26 11.89 57.59
N SER A 215 47.94 11.77 57.71
CA SER A 215 47.17 12.24 58.87
C SER A 215 46.38 11.08 59.47
N ALA A 216 46.66 10.73 60.71
CA ALA A 216 46.01 9.68 61.47
C ALA A 216 45.35 10.27 62.73
N SER A 217 44.03 10.10 62.86
CA SER A 217 43.26 10.58 64.01
C SER A 217 42.33 9.48 64.53
N GLY A 218 42.58 8.98 65.73
CA GLY A 218 41.79 7.91 66.36
C GLY A 218 42.67 6.79 66.91
N SER A 219 42.08 5.93 67.76
CA SER A 219 42.82 4.80 68.33
C SER A 219 43.24 3.84 67.23
N PHE A 220 44.53 3.55 67.08
CA PHE A 220 45.07 2.76 65.97
C PHE A 220 44.66 3.31 64.60
N ALA A 221 44.46 4.61 64.39
CA ALA A 221 44.27 5.14 63.04
C ALA A 221 45.62 5.16 62.29
N GLY A 222 45.62 4.89 60.98
CA GLY A 222 46.77 5.11 60.10
C GLY A 222 48.05 4.38 60.50
N GLY A 223 47.95 3.15 61.01
CA GLY A 223 49.13 2.32 61.30
C GLY A 223 49.64 1.60 60.06
N ASP A 224 50.95 1.40 60.00
CA ASP A 224 51.67 0.73 58.92
C ASP A 224 51.30 1.32 57.55
N VAL A 225 51.43 2.65 57.44
CA VAL A 225 51.15 3.40 56.20
C VAL A 225 52.47 3.66 55.47
N GLU A 226 52.60 3.14 54.26
CA GLU A 226 53.69 3.42 53.33
C GLU A 226 53.14 4.20 52.14
N GLY A 227 53.35 5.52 52.10
CA GLY A 227 52.80 6.36 51.04
C GLY A 227 52.62 7.81 51.49
N ASN A 228 52.01 8.60 50.61
CA ASN A 228 51.85 10.03 50.82
C ASN A 228 50.37 10.44 50.85
N ASP A 229 50.10 11.52 51.58
CA ASP A 229 48.80 12.20 51.57
C ASP A 229 47.61 11.33 52.00
N ASN A 230 47.84 10.30 52.82
CA ASN A 230 46.77 9.46 53.34
C ASN A 230 46.11 10.08 54.57
N THR A 231 44.78 10.07 54.61
CA THR A 231 43.99 10.54 55.74
C THR A 231 43.23 9.37 56.36
N ALA A 232 43.48 9.09 57.64
CA ALA A 232 42.80 8.09 58.44
C ALA A 232 42.14 8.75 59.65
N SER A 233 40.82 8.60 59.79
CA SER A 233 40.04 9.16 60.90
C SER A 233 39.05 8.14 61.44
N GLY A 234 39.20 7.75 62.70
CA GLY A 234 38.39 6.73 63.36
C GLY A 234 39.23 5.58 63.90
N THR A 235 38.65 4.81 64.82
CA THR A 235 39.35 3.66 65.41
C THR A 235 39.67 2.63 64.34
N SER A 236 40.95 2.29 64.23
CA SER A 236 41.45 1.37 63.20
C SER A 236 41.07 1.82 61.78
N ALA A 237 40.97 3.12 61.48
CA ALA A 237 40.84 3.56 60.09
C ALA A 237 42.20 3.50 59.39
N GLY A 238 42.25 3.12 58.11
CA GLY A 238 43.43 3.31 57.27
C GLY A 238 44.70 2.55 57.71
N GLN A 239 44.60 1.33 58.25
CA GLN A 239 45.80 0.53 58.55
C GLN A 239 46.28 -0.25 57.32
N ASN A 240 47.58 -0.56 57.28
CA ASN A 240 48.23 -1.35 56.24
C ASN A 240 48.00 -0.75 54.84
N VAL A 241 48.24 0.54 54.69
CA VAL A 241 48.01 1.27 53.44
C VAL A 241 49.33 1.48 52.74
N THR A 242 49.49 0.99 51.50
CA THR A 242 50.70 1.20 50.70
C THR A 242 50.52 2.18 49.52
N GLY A 243 49.31 2.71 49.35
CA GLY A 243 48.99 3.68 48.31
C GLY A 243 49.05 5.13 48.77
N ASN A 244 48.74 6.04 47.83
CA ASN A 244 48.76 7.49 48.06
C ASN A 244 47.36 8.09 48.00
N ARG A 245 47.16 9.25 48.65
CA ARG A 245 45.94 10.07 48.57
C ARG A 245 44.66 9.32 48.97
N ASN A 246 44.77 8.37 49.88
CA ASN A 246 43.61 7.61 50.36
C ASN A 246 42.91 8.36 51.51
N THR A 247 41.58 8.36 51.49
CA THR A 247 40.76 8.91 52.58
C THR A 247 39.98 7.79 53.25
N SER A 248 40.23 7.54 54.54
CA SER A 248 39.59 6.51 55.36
C SER A 248 38.97 7.12 56.59
N VAL A 249 37.64 7.12 56.67
CA VAL A 249 36.87 7.75 57.75
C VAL A 249 35.83 6.78 58.30
N GLY A 250 35.99 6.35 59.56
CA GLY A 250 35.08 5.45 60.25
C GLY A 250 35.79 4.27 60.92
N PHE A 251 35.06 3.52 61.75
CA PHE A 251 35.58 2.32 62.39
C PHE A 251 36.00 1.27 61.34
N GLN A 252 37.28 0.90 61.31
CA GLN A 252 37.82 -0.10 60.37
C GLN A 252 37.66 0.26 58.87
N ALA A 253 37.50 1.55 58.53
CA ALA A 253 37.41 1.99 57.14
C ALA A 253 38.77 1.89 56.43
N GLY A 254 38.78 1.40 55.17
CA GLY A 254 39.94 1.39 54.29
C GLY A 254 41.16 0.66 54.88
N GLN A 255 40.98 -0.60 55.24
CA GLN A 255 42.04 -1.46 55.80
C GLN A 255 42.71 -2.25 54.66
N ASN A 256 44.03 -2.46 54.73
CA ASN A 256 44.78 -3.24 53.74
C ASN A 256 44.67 -2.69 52.30
N VAL A 257 44.68 -1.36 52.16
CA VAL A 257 44.52 -0.69 50.87
C VAL A 257 45.87 -0.58 50.17
N MET A 258 46.06 -1.36 49.11
CA MET A 258 47.24 -1.26 48.23
C MET A 258 47.04 -0.25 47.07
N ALA A 259 45.83 0.25 46.90
CA ALA A 259 45.44 1.19 45.85
C ALA A 259 45.66 2.66 46.26
N SER A 260 45.66 3.55 45.27
CA SER A 260 45.71 5.00 45.45
C SER A 260 44.37 5.66 45.13
N ASP A 261 44.20 6.88 45.63
CA ASP A 261 43.04 7.74 45.35
C ASP A 261 41.70 7.13 45.80
N THR A 262 41.72 6.30 46.84
CA THR A 262 40.50 5.67 47.37
C THR A 262 39.75 6.55 48.35
N VAL A 263 38.43 6.41 48.39
CA VAL A 263 37.56 7.05 49.39
C VAL A 263 36.80 5.97 50.14
N ASN A 264 37.03 5.86 51.44
CA ASN A 264 36.45 4.89 52.35
C ASN A 264 35.74 5.65 53.48
N VAL A 265 34.42 5.78 53.44
CA VAL A 265 33.66 6.52 54.46
C VAL A 265 32.55 5.66 55.03
N GLY A 266 32.62 5.36 56.33
CA GLY A 266 31.68 4.51 57.04
C GLY A 266 32.36 3.30 57.68
N SER A 267 31.71 2.71 58.68
CA SER A 267 32.29 1.55 59.36
C SER A 267 32.43 0.38 58.40
N ASN A 268 33.63 -0.21 58.31
CA ASN A 268 33.98 -1.27 57.38
C ASN A 268 33.81 -0.92 55.89
N ALA A 269 33.85 0.36 55.50
CA ALA A 269 33.88 0.72 54.08
C ALA A 269 35.22 0.30 53.45
N GLN A 270 35.17 -0.32 52.26
CA GLN A 270 36.34 -0.92 51.59
C GLN A 270 36.36 -0.62 50.07
N ALA A 271 37.14 0.37 49.68
CA ALA A 271 37.54 0.68 48.32
C ALA A 271 38.95 0.12 48.12
N GLN A 272 39.05 -0.96 47.34
CA GLN A 272 40.27 -1.76 47.20
C GLN A 272 40.99 -1.54 45.85
N GLY A 273 40.29 -0.96 44.86
CA GLY A 273 40.86 -0.59 43.56
C GLY A 273 41.27 0.89 43.49
N ASN A 274 42.10 1.25 42.50
CA ASN A 274 42.51 2.65 42.30
C ASN A 274 41.28 3.52 41.98
N SER A 275 41.25 4.75 42.53
CA SER A 275 40.14 5.70 42.35
C SER A 275 38.77 5.17 42.81
N ALA A 276 38.73 4.08 43.57
CA ALA A 276 37.48 3.48 44.01
C ALA A 276 36.85 4.27 45.18
N ILE A 277 35.53 4.29 45.23
CA ILE A 277 34.74 5.02 46.24
C ILE A 277 33.83 4.03 46.94
N ALA A 278 33.98 3.89 48.26
CA ALA A 278 33.13 3.12 49.14
C ALA A 278 32.58 4.02 50.25
N ILE A 279 31.29 4.36 50.20
CA ILE A 279 30.63 5.23 51.18
C ILE A 279 29.42 4.51 51.77
N GLY A 280 29.50 4.10 53.03
CA GLY A 280 28.44 3.41 53.74
C GLY A 280 28.98 2.28 54.62
N ASN A 281 28.21 1.87 55.63
CA ASN A 281 28.60 0.75 56.48
C ASN A 281 28.69 -0.55 55.66
N GLY A 282 29.87 -1.15 55.59
CA GLY A 282 30.15 -2.34 54.77
C GLY A 282 30.07 -2.12 53.26
N ALA A 283 30.06 -0.87 52.77
CA ALA A 283 30.13 -0.60 51.34
C ALA A 283 31.46 -1.09 50.78
N THR A 284 31.45 -1.76 49.62
CA THR A 284 32.65 -2.37 49.03
C THR A 284 32.76 -2.06 47.54
N ALA A 285 33.85 -1.40 47.14
CA ALA A 285 34.25 -1.21 45.75
C ALA A 285 35.54 -2.02 45.51
N GLN A 286 35.42 -3.16 44.84
CA GLN A 286 36.45 -4.20 44.81
C GLN A 286 37.53 -3.96 43.74
N SER A 287 37.22 -3.19 42.71
CA SER A 287 38.06 -2.96 41.54
C SER A 287 38.18 -1.47 41.21
N SER A 288 39.08 -1.12 40.29
CA SER A 288 39.38 0.27 39.93
C SER A 288 38.16 1.04 39.43
N ASP A 289 38.08 2.32 39.79
CA ASP A 289 36.99 3.24 39.41
C ASP A 289 35.58 2.77 39.82
N GLY A 290 35.49 1.79 40.73
CA GLY A 290 34.22 1.30 41.27
C GLY A 290 33.62 2.28 42.27
N ILE A 291 32.30 2.50 42.20
CA ILE A 291 31.56 3.37 43.12
C ILE A 291 30.52 2.53 43.86
N ALA A 292 30.70 2.33 45.16
CA ALA A 292 29.76 1.69 46.05
C ALA A 292 29.28 2.68 47.11
N MET A 293 28.02 3.13 47.02
CA MET A 293 27.44 4.10 47.96
C MET A 293 26.15 3.57 48.58
N GLY A 294 26.14 3.35 49.88
CA GLY A 294 25.03 2.78 50.64
C GLY A 294 25.48 1.64 51.56
N ARG A 295 24.72 1.38 52.62
CA ARG A 295 25.01 0.27 53.54
C ARG A 295 25.03 -1.05 52.77
N GLY A 296 26.16 -1.75 52.77
CA GLY A 296 26.36 -3.02 52.06
C GLY A 296 26.28 -2.94 50.53
N ALA A 297 26.41 -1.74 49.94
CA ALA A 297 26.50 -1.60 48.48
C ALA A 297 27.79 -2.25 47.96
N GLN A 298 27.74 -2.87 46.78
CA GLN A 298 28.84 -3.66 46.21
C GLN A 298 29.07 -3.33 44.73
N ALA A 299 30.19 -2.68 44.43
CA ALA A 299 30.72 -2.51 43.07
C ALA A 299 31.83 -3.55 42.86
N VAL A 300 31.52 -4.62 42.12
CA VAL A 300 32.32 -5.86 42.07
C VAL A 300 33.48 -5.77 41.07
N GLN A 301 33.21 -5.29 39.86
CA GLN A 301 34.23 -5.15 38.81
C GLN A 301 34.59 -3.70 38.54
N SER A 302 35.63 -3.47 37.75
CA SER A 302 36.06 -2.14 37.36
C SER A 302 34.91 -1.32 36.76
N ASN A 303 34.90 -0.02 37.02
CA ASN A 303 33.89 0.92 36.51
C ASN A 303 32.44 0.60 36.93
N SER A 304 32.21 -0.31 37.87
CA SER A 304 30.87 -0.63 38.36
C SER A 304 30.34 0.47 39.27
N ILE A 305 29.05 0.81 39.16
CA ILE A 305 28.38 1.80 40.00
C ILE A 305 27.24 1.12 40.73
N ALA A 306 27.33 1.00 42.06
CA ALA A 306 26.31 0.47 42.95
C ALA A 306 25.92 1.54 43.98
N ILE A 307 24.75 2.17 43.80
CA ILE A 307 24.27 3.24 44.66
C ILE A 307 22.90 2.86 45.24
N GLY A 308 22.85 2.67 46.55
CA GLY A 308 21.68 2.22 47.30
C GLY A 308 22.07 1.17 48.34
N ALA A 309 21.33 1.11 49.45
CA ALA A 309 21.58 0.08 50.45
C ALA A 309 21.40 -1.32 49.84
N GLY A 310 22.42 -2.16 49.94
CA GLY A 310 22.44 -3.51 49.35
C GLY A 310 22.45 -3.56 47.82
N ALA A 311 22.70 -2.44 47.12
CA ALA A 311 22.84 -2.46 45.66
C ALA A 311 24.06 -3.28 45.24
N VAL A 312 23.95 -4.05 44.15
CA VAL A 312 25.05 -4.87 43.62
C VAL A 312 25.22 -4.63 42.13
N ALA A 313 26.42 -4.25 41.71
CA ALA A 313 26.77 -4.02 40.31
C ALA A 313 28.01 -4.82 39.90
N ASN A 314 27.90 -5.57 38.81
CA ASN A 314 28.95 -6.42 38.25
C ASN A 314 29.32 -5.98 36.83
N SER A 315 30.32 -5.11 36.68
CA SER A 315 30.70 -4.44 35.42
C SER A 315 29.51 -3.69 34.80
N SER A 316 28.76 -3.00 35.66
CA SER A 316 27.38 -2.58 35.42
C SER A 316 26.98 -1.38 36.27
N VAL A 317 25.74 -0.89 36.11
CA VAL A 317 25.15 0.20 36.91
C VAL A 317 23.91 -0.30 37.67
N ALA A 318 23.94 -0.24 38.99
CA ALA A 318 22.83 -0.54 39.88
C ALA A 318 22.52 0.69 40.75
N LEU A 319 21.36 1.33 40.55
CA LEU A 319 20.92 2.52 41.29
C LEU A 319 19.55 2.27 41.92
N GLY A 320 19.50 2.17 43.23
CA GLY A 320 18.30 1.88 44.02
C GLY A 320 18.62 0.98 45.22
N VAL A 321 17.80 1.04 46.26
CA VAL A 321 17.91 0.07 47.38
C VAL A 321 17.67 -1.33 46.83
N GLY A 322 18.56 -2.28 47.15
CA GLY A 322 18.48 -3.66 46.66
C GLY A 322 18.55 -3.84 45.14
N SER A 323 18.91 -2.81 44.35
CA SER A 323 19.03 -2.94 42.90
C SER A 323 20.19 -3.88 42.53
N GLN A 324 19.98 -4.72 41.53
CA GLN A 324 20.90 -5.79 41.14
C GLN A 324 21.18 -5.73 39.63
N ALA A 325 22.37 -5.25 39.24
CA ALA A 325 22.86 -5.29 37.87
C ALA A 325 23.96 -6.37 37.78
N LEU A 326 23.51 -7.62 37.63
CA LEU A 326 24.35 -8.82 37.75
C LEU A 326 24.81 -9.36 36.39
N GLY A 327 24.06 -9.08 35.32
CA GLY A 327 24.48 -9.40 33.97
C GLY A 327 25.64 -8.52 33.52
N THR A 328 26.47 -9.01 32.61
CA THR A 328 27.57 -8.20 32.04
C THR A 328 27.01 -6.99 31.30
N ASN A 329 27.59 -5.80 31.48
CA ASN A 329 27.14 -4.55 30.85
C ASN A 329 25.64 -4.26 31.07
N SER A 330 25.12 -4.59 32.25
CA SER A 330 23.71 -4.41 32.59
C SER A 330 23.43 -3.08 33.28
N THR A 331 22.17 -2.68 33.34
CA THR A 331 21.72 -1.48 34.06
C THR A 331 20.45 -1.79 34.83
N ALA A 332 20.46 -1.61 36.14
CA ALA A 332 19.28 -1.72 37.01
C ALA A 332 19.04 -0.37 37.72
N LEU A 333 17.92 0.28 37.41
CA LEU A 333 17.53 1.59 37.94
C LEU A 333 16.17 1.50 38.62
N GLY A 334 16.15 1.58 39.95
CA GLY A 334 14.96 1.51 40.79
C GLY A 334 15.18 0.60 42.00
N ASP A 335 14.39 0.82 43.05
CA ASP A 335 14.39 -0.07 44.21
C ASP A 335 14.04 -1.51 43.77
N ASN A 336 14.88 -2.47 44.15
CA ASN A 336 14.78 -3.88 43.77
C ASN A 336 14.72 -4.14 42.25
N ALA A 337 15.16 -3.20 41.40
CA ALA A 337 15.33 -3.45 39.97
C ALA A 337 16.40 -4.54 39.74
N SER A 338 16.16 -5.45 38.81
CA SER A 338 16.98 -6.64 38.59
C SER A 338 17.31 -6.83 37.10
N ALA A 339 18.54 -6.53 36.72
CA ALA A 339 19.08 -6.78 35.40
C ALA A 339 20.09 -7.95 35.47
N THR A 340 19.59 -9.18 35.36
CA THR A 340 20.41 -10.41 35.43
C THR A 340 20.78 -10.95 34.06
N GLY A 341 20.06 -10.57 33.00
CA GLY A 341 20.46 -10.85 31.62
C GLY A 341 21.67 -10.02 31.21
N ASN A 342 22.58 -10.61 30.44
CA ASN A 342 23.69 -9.87 29.83
C ASN A 342 23.14 -8.77 28.92
N PHE A 343 23.71 -7.56 28.98
CA PHE A 343 23.19 -6.36 28.30
C PHE A 343 21.74 -6.01 28.68
N GLY A 344 21.27 -6.51 29.84
CA GLY A 344 19.91 -6.29 30.33
C GLY A 344 19.75 -4.88 30.90
N VAL A 345 18.60 -4.27 30.68
CA VAL A 345 18.25 -2.94 31.22
C VAL A 345 16.92 -3.03 31.96
N ALA A 346 16.93 -2.90 33.27
CA ALA A 346 15.74 -2.87 34.12
C ALA A 346 15.54 -1.45 34.68
N VAL A 347 14.47 -0.77 34.29
CA VAL A 347 14.16 0.61 34.71
C VAL A 347 12.79 0.64 35.36
N GLY A 348 12.75 0.82 36.68
CA GLY A 348 11.54 0.86 37.50
C GLY A 348 11.69 0.01 38.77
N ASN A 349 10.93 0.36 39.81
CA ASN A 349 10.89 -0.46 41.03
C ASN A 349 10.42 -1.88 40.69
N ASN A 350 11.13 -2.91 41.17
CA ASN A 350 10.87 -4.31 40.85
C ASN A 350 10.86 -4.67 39.34
N ALA A 351 11.43 -3.84 38.45
CA ALA A 351 11.59 -4.21 37.05
C ALA A 351 12.62 -5.34 36.91
N SER A 352 12.36 -6.33 36.04
CA SER A 352 13.22 -7.51 35.86
C SER A 352 13.54 -7.77 34.39
N ALA A 353 14.78 -7.47 34.00
CA ALA A 353 15.37 -7.77 32.70
C ALA A 353 16.29 -9.00 32.84
N SER A 354 15.70 -10.19 32.80
CA SER A 354 16.39 -11.47 33.05
C SER A 354 16.89 -12.18 31.79
N HIS A 355 16.60 -11.64 30.61
CA HIS A 355 16.99 -12.22 29.33
C HIS A 355 18.11 -11.40 28.68
N THR A 356 18.94 -12.04 27.86
CA THR A 356 20.04 -11.36 27.15
C THR A 356 19.53 -10.24 26.24
N ASN A 357 20.18 -9.07 26.27
CA ASN A 357 19.86 -7.91 25.44
C ASN A 357 18.37 -7.52 25.52
N SER A 358 17.80 -7.56 26.73
CA SER A 358 16.39 -7.26 26.96
C SER A 358 16.21 -6.05 27.87
N VAL A 359 15.08 -5.35 27.72
CA VAL A 359 14.78 -4.12 28.45
C VAL A 359 13.43 -4.28 29.15
N ALA A 360 13.38 -4.11 30.48
CA ALA A 360 12.13 -4.00 31.25
C ALA A 360 11.93 -2.54 31.67
N ILE A 361 10.86 -1.89 31.18
CA ILE A 361 10.54 -0.49 31.48
C ILE A 361 9.23 -0.42 32.27
N GLY A 362 9.30 0.17 33.47
CA GLY A 362 8.16 0.38 34.36
C GLY A 362 8.17 -0.51 35.60
N ASN A 363 7.40 -0.10 36.61
CA ASN A 363 7.29 -0.83 37.89
C ASN A 363 6.78 -2.26 37.69
N GLY A 364 7.49 -3.26 38.20
CA GLY A 364 7.10 -4.67 38.07
C GLY A 364 7.12 -5.22 36.63
N SER A 365 7.70 -4.50 35.66
CA SER A 365 7.83 -5.00 34.29
C SER A 365 8.79 -6.19 34.22
N THR A 366 8.46 -7.20 33.43
CA THR A 366 9.29 -8.39 33.25
C THR A 366 9.51 -8.68 31.77
N THR A 367 10.74 -9.00 31.41
CA THR A 367 11.06 -9.49 30.05
C THR A 367 10.70 -10.97 29.94
N SER A 368 10.22 -11.40 28.77
CA SER A 368 9.88 -12.79 28.47
C SER A 368 10.75 -13.44 27.38
N ALA A 369 11.63 -12.67 26.74
CA ALA A 369 12.51 -13.12 25.67
C ALA A 369 13.77 -12.26 25.56
N ALA A 370 14.82 -12.81 24.96
CA ALA A 370 16.01 -12.05 24.56
C ALA A 370 15.69 -11.06 23.43
N ASN A 371 16.49 -10.00 23.26
CA ASN A 371 16.31 -8.99 22.21
C ASN A 371 14.92 -8.34 22.21
N SER A 372 14.36 -8.06 23.38
CA SER A 372 12.99 -7.54 23.51
C SER A 372 12.90 -6.37 24.50
N VAL A 373 11.91 -5.50 24.29
CA VAL A 373 11.54 -4.45 25.24
C VAL A 373 10.17 -4.78 25.80
N SER A 374 10.08 -4.95 27.12
CA SER A 374 8.82 -5.16 27.84
C SER A 374 8.43 -3.88 28.57
N PHE A 375 7.19 -3.44 28.34
CA PHE A 375 6.59 -2.29 29.01
C PHE A 375 5.67 -2.71 30.18
N GLY A 376 5.66 -3.98 30.58
CA GLY A 376 4.76 -4.51 31.60
C GLY A 376 5.07 -5.97 31.94
N SER A 377 4.04 -6.69 32.34
CA SER A 377 4.08 -8.14 32.56
C SER A 377 2.73 -8.73 32.15
N VAL A 378 2.64 -10.07 32.08
CA VAL A 378 1.40 -10.75 31.68
C VAL A 378 0.25 -10.36 32.61
N GLY A 379 -0.82 -9.80 32.06
CA GLY A 379 -1.97 -9.29 32.82
C GLY A 379 -1.77 -7.92 33.47
N SER A 380 -0.66 -7.26 33.18
CA SER A 380 -0.33 -5.89 33.62
C SER A 380 0.34 -5.12 32.48
N GLU A 381 -0.27 -5.21 31.29
CA GLU A 381 0.16 -4.51 30.09
C GLU A 381 -0.06 -2.99 30.24
N ARG A 382 0.76 -2.21 29.52
CA ARG A 382 0.67 -0.75 29.52
C ARG A 382 0.34 -0.21 28.13
N THR A 383 -0.44 0.85 28.09
CA THR A 383 -0.68 1.62 26.87
C THR A 383 0.54 2.47 26.53
N ILE A 384 1.03 2.35 25.30
CA ILE A 384 2.07 3.24 24.76
C ILE A 384 1.37 4.39 24.02
N THR A 385 1.53 5.62 24.51
CA THR A 385 0.85 6.81 23.98
C THR A 385 1.83 7.77 23.32
N ASN A 386 1.32 8.75 22.57
CA ASN A 386 2.13 9.72 21.80
C ASN A 386 3.01 9.06 20.73
N VAL A 387 2.48 8.02 20.07
CA VAL A 387 3.15 7.29 19.00
C VAL A 387 2.80 7.92 17.64
N ALA A 388 3.79 8.57 17.02
CA ALA A 388 3.66 9.07 15.65
C ALA A 388 3.46 7.92 14.66
N ALA A 389 2.92 8.22 13.47
CA ALA A 389 2.72 7.21 12.44
C ALA A 389 4.07 6.66 11.96
N GLY A 390 4.21 5.34 11.94
CA GLY A 390 5.39 4.65 11.44
C GLY A 390 5.53 4.81 9.92
N THR A 391 6.77 4.96 9.44
CA THR A 391 7.06 5.16 8.02
C THR A 391 7.96 4.05 7.45
N GLY A 392 8.79 3.43 8.29
CA GLY A 392 9.60 2.27 7.97
C GLY A 392 8.94 0.94 8.34
N ALA A 393 9.44 -0.15 7.76
CA ALA A 393 8.92 -1.50 8.00
C ALA A 393 9.10 -2.00 9.45
N THR A 394 10.02 -1.39 10.21
CA THR A 394 10.32 -1.74 11.62
C THR A 394 9.77 -0.71 12.61
N ASP A 395 8.98 0.26 12.15
CA ASP A 395 8.35 1.24 13.03
C ASP A 395 7.10 0.65 13.68
N VAL A 396 6.78 1.11 14.88
CA VAL A 396 5.48 0.80 15.50
C VAL A 396 4.36 1.48 14.71
N THR A 397 3.28 0.76 14.45
CA THR A 397 2.07 1.30 13.83
C THR A 397 1.16 1.88 14.90
N ASN A 398 0.67 3.10 14.73
CA ASN A 398 -0.31 3.68 15.65
C ASN A 398 -1.76 3.31 15.26
N VAL A 399 -2.71 3.57 16.17
CA VAL A 399 -4.13 3.23 15.96
C VAL A 399 -4.72 3.90 14.71
N GLN A 400 -4.28 5.12 14.38
CA GLN A 400 -4.78 5.86 13.22
C GLN A 400 -4.40 5.16 11.90
N GLN A 401 -3.17 4.64 11.79
CA GLN A 401 -2.73 3.90 10.59
C GLN A 401 -3.52 2.61 10.39
N VAL A 402 -3.80 1.89 11.48
CA VAL A 402 -4.65 0.67 11.42
C VAL A 402 -6.04 1.03 10.91
N GLN A 403 -6.67 2.07 11.49
CA GLN A 403 -8.00 2.52 11.07
C GLN A 403 -8.04 2.98 9.59
N GLN A 404 -6.97 3.61 9.10
CA GLN A 404 -6.86 3.98 7.68
C GLN A 404 -6.72 2.76 6.77
N GLY A 405 -5.91 1.77 7.16
CA GLY A 405 -5.77 0.50 6.44
C GLY A 405 -7.09 -0.28 6.37
N ASP A 406 -7.83 -0.33 7.49
CA ASP A 406 -9.14 -0.98 7.56
C ASP A 406 -10.16 -0.26 6.66
N ALA A 407 -10.19 1.08 6.69
CA ALA A 407 -11.07 1.88 5.82
C ALA A 407 -10.74 1.69 4.33
N ALA A 408 -9.45 1.64 3.97
CA ALA A 408 -9.02 1.37 2.60
C ALA A 408 -9.42 -0.03 2.13
N THR A 409 -9.24 -1.03 2.99
CA THR A 409 -9.64 -2.43 2.71
C THR A 409 -11.15 -2.54 2.52
N LEU A 410 -11.95 -1.91 3.40
CA LEU A 410 -13.40 -1.88 3.28
C LEU A 410 -13.85 -1.19 2.00
N SER A 411 -13.24 -0.06 1.64
CA SER A 411 -13.54 0.66 0.39
C SER A 411 -13.23 -0.20 -0.85
N SER A 412 -12.11 -0.93 -0.84
CA SER A 412 -11.75 -1.85 -1.92
C SER A 412 -12.74 -3.01 -2.04
N ALA A 413 -13.13 -3.60 -0.91
CA ALA A 413 -14.11 -4.69 -0.88
C ALA A 413 -15.48 -4.25 -1.42
N ASN A 414 -15.98 -3.08 -1.00
CA ASN A 414 -17.23 -2.52 -1.50
C ASN A 414 -17.15 -2.22 -3.00
N THR A 415 -16.02 -1.68 -3.47
CA THR A 415 -15.82 -1.43 -4.91
C THR A 415 -15.89 -2.73 -5.72
N HIS A 416 -15.24 -3.79 -5.22
CA HIS A 416 -15.26 -5.09 -5.86
C HIS A 416 -16.66 -5.73 -5.87
N ALA A 417 -17.35 -5.73 -4.72
CA ALA A 417 -18.70 -6.27 -4.59
C ALA A 417 -19.69 -5.54 -5.50
N ASN A 418 -19.68 -4.20 -5.47
CA ASN A 418 -20.55 -3.39 -6.32
C ASN A 418 -20.29 -3.64 -7.82
N ALA A 419 -19.04 -3.82 -8.23
CA ALA A 419 -18.71 -4.16 -9.61
C ALA A 419 -19.24 -5.56 -10.00
N GLY A 420 -19.15 -6.53 -9.10
CA GLY A 420 -19.72 -7.87 -9.28
C GLY A 420 -21.25 -7.85 -9.38
N ASP A 421 -21.91 -7.10 -8.50
CA ASP A 421 -23.37 -6.92 -8.51
C ASP A 421 -23.83 -6.23 -9.80
N ALA A 422 -23.12 -5.19 -10.23
CA ALA A 422 -23.41 -4.50 -11.49
C ALA A 422 -23.23 -5.43 -12.71
N ALA A 423 -22.19 -6.25 -12.74
CA ALA A 423 -21.96 -7.22 -13.81
C ALA A 423 -23.04 -8.31 -13.84
N THR A 424 -23.45 -8.79 -12.66
CA THR A 424 -24.55 -9.75 -12.50
C THR A 424 -25.87 -9.16 -12.99
N LEU A 425 -26.19 -7.94 -12.56
CA LEU A 425 -27.39 -7.22 -12.97
C LEU A 425 -27.41 -6.98 -14.49
N SER A 426 -26.29 -6.55 -15.07
CA SER A 426 -26.17 -6.34 -16.52
C SER A 426 -26.38 -7.65 -17.28
N SER A 427 -25.81 -8.76 -16.81
CA SER A 427 -25.94 -10.08 -17.43
C SER A 427 -27.38 -10.59 -17.33
N ALA A 428 -28.02 -10.43 -16.17
CA ALA A 428 -29.41 -10.78 -15.96
C ALA A 428 -30.35 -9.95 -16.86
N ASN A 429 -30.11 -8.64 -16.99
CA ASN A 429 -30.90 -7.77 -17.86
C ASN A 429 -30.73 -8.10 -19.34
N ALA A 430 -29.51 -8.44 -19.78
CA ALA A 430 -29.25 -8.89 -21.14
C ALA A 430 -29.94 -10.24 -21.43
N ALA A 431 -29.90 -11.18 -20.49
CA ALA A 431 -30.59 -12.47 -20.59
C ALA A 431 -32.12 -12.30 -20.63
N ALA A 432 -32.68 -11.44 -19.78
CA ALA A 432 -34.10 -11.10 -19.80
C ALA A 432 -34.51 -10.47 -21.14
N THR A 433 -33.75 -9.47 -21.61
CA THR A 433 -33.99 -8.81 -22.90
C THR A 433 -33.95 -9.81 -24.07
N ALA A 434 -32.97 -10.73 -24.06
CA ALA A 434 -32.87 -11.78 -25.07
C ALA A 434 -34.05 -12.76 -25.01
N GLY A 435 -34.48 -13.15 -23.80
CA GLY A 435 -35.65 -13.98 -23.56
C GLY A 435 -36.95 -13.34 -24.03
N ASP A 436 -37.16 -12.06 -23.70
CA ASP A 436 -38.31 -11.27 -24.15
C ASP A 436 -38.33 -11.14 -25.67
N THR A 437 -37.18 -10.86 -26.28
CA THR A 437 -37.03 -10.78 -27.75
C THR A 437 -37.36 -12.10 -28.42
N ALA A 438 -36.88 -13.23 -27.87
CA ALA A 438 -37.17 -14.56 -28.38
C ALA A 438 -38.66 -14.90 -28.25
N THR A 439 -39.27 -14.58 -27.10
CA THR A 439 -40.70 -14.79 -26.85
C THR A 439 -41.55 -13.96 -27.80
N LEU A 440 -41.22 -12.68 -27.99
CA LEU A 440 -41.91 -11.80 -28.94
C LEU A 440 -41.77 -12.29 -30.39
N SER A 441 -40.57 -12.72 -30.79
CA SER A 441 -40.33 -13.28 -32.12
C SER A 441 -41.15 -14.55 -32.36
N SER A 442 -41.20 -15.46 -31.37
CA SER A 442 -42.01 -16.67 -31.43
C SER A 442 -43.51 -16.36 -31.49
N ALA A 443 -43.99 -15.41 -30.67
CA ALA A 443 -45.38 -14.96 -30.69
C ALA A 443 -45.77 -14.34 -32.04
N ASN A 444 -44.91 -13.49 -32.61
CA ASN A 444 -45.12 -12.92 -33.94
C ASN A 444 -45.10 -13.99 -35.03
N ALA A 445 -44.17 -14.95 -34.98
CA ALA A 445 -44.14 -16.05 -35.93
C ALA A 445 -45.42 -16.90 -35.86
N HIS A 446 -45.91 -17.19 -34.66
CA HIS A 446 -47.16 -17.90 -34.45
C HIS A 446 -48.37 -17.09 -34.95
N ALA A 447 -48.44 -15.79 -34.63
CA ALA A 447 -49.51 -14.91 -35.10
C ALA A 447 -49.51 -14.85 -36.63
N ASN A 448 -48.37 -14.59 -37.26
CA ASN A 448 -48.22 -14.55 -38.72
C ASN A 448 -48.60 -15.88 -39.38
N ALA A 449 -48.23 -17.02 -38.78
CA ALA A 449 -48.63 -18.34 -39.28
C ALA A 449 -50.15 -18.53 -39.17
N GLY A 450 -50.75 -18.11 -38.06
CA GLY A 450 -52.21 -18.11 -37.86
C GLY A 450 -52.95 -17.20 -38.85
N ASP A 451 -52.47 -15.98 -39.07
CA ASP A 451 -53.01 -15.03 -40.05
C ASP A 451 -52.91 -15.59 -41.46
N THR A 452 -51.76 -16.17 -41.81
CA THR A 452 -51.55 -16.83 -43.11
C THR A 452 -52.51 -18.00 -43.32
N ALA A 453 -52.70 -18.85 -42.31
CA ALA A 453 -53.63 -19.97 -42.37
C ALA A 453 -55.09 -19.50 -42.49
N THR A 454 -55.47 -18.47 -41.75
CA THR A 454 -56.81 -17.86 -41.79
C THR A 454 -57.07 -17.25 -43.16
N LEU A 455 -56.12 -16.50 -43.71
CA LEU A 455 -56.21 -15.91 -45.04
C LEU A 455 -56.30 -16.99 -46.14
N SER A 456 -55.48 -18.05 -46.04
CA SER A 456 -55.53 -19.16 -46.99
C SER A 456 -56.87 -19.90 -46.94
N SER A 457 -57.42 -20.14 -45.75
CA SER A 457 -58.74 -20.74 -45.57
C SER A 457 -59.86 -19.84 -46.11
N ALA A 458 -59.76 -18.53 -45.89
CA ALA A 458 -60.74 -17.56 -46.39
C ALA A 458 -60.73 -17.50 -47.92
N ASN A 459 -59.54 -17.44 -48.54
CA ASN A 459 -59.41 -17.49 -50.00
C ASN A 459 -59.95 -18.81 -50.57
N ALA A 460 -59.57 -19.96 -49.99
CA ALA A 460 -60.08 -21.24 -50.45
C ALA A 460 -61.62 -21.35 -50.36
N HIS A 461 -62.22 -20.77 -49.33
CA HIS A 461 -63.68 -20.70 -49.19
C HIS A 461 -64.31 -19.76 -50.22
N ALA A 462 -63.72 -18.58 -50.44
CA ALA A 462 -64.17 -17.62 -51.44
C ALA A 462 -64.08 -18.21 -52.85
N ASP A 463 -62.93 -18.80 -53.21
CA ASP A 463 -62.68 -19.44 -54.50
C ASP A 463 -63.67 -20.61 -54.74
N ALA A 464 -63.96 -21.42 -53.72
CA ALA A 464 -64.95 -22.48 -53.80
C ALA A 464 -66.38 -21.92 -53.97
N GLY A 465 -66.69 -20.83 -53.30
CA GLY A 465 -67.96 -20.09 -53.44
C GLY A 465 -68.12 -19.53 -54.86
N ASP A 466 -67.10 -18.84 -55.37
CA ASP A 466 -67.07 -18.28 -56.72
C ASP A 466 -67.19 -19.38 -57.77
N ALA A 467 -66.48 -20.51 -57.61
CA ALA A 467 -66.60 -21.66 -58.48
C ALA A 467 -68.02 -22.26 -58.48
N ALA A 468 -68.68 -22.34 -57.32
CA ALA A 468 -70.06 -22.81 -57.21
C ALA A 468 -71.06 -21.83 -57.86
N VAL A 469 -70.86 -20.51 -57.70
CA VAL A 469 -71.66 -19.47 -58.34
C VAL A 469 -71.48 -19.53 -59.86
N VAL A 470 -70.27 -19.67 -60.37
CA VAL A 470 -70.01 -19.84 -61.81
C VAL A 470 -70.63 -21.13 -62.33
N GLY A 471 -70.52 -22.24 -61.59
CA GLY A 471 -71.14 -23.52 -61.96
C GLY A 471 -72.66 -23.44 -62.04
N THR A 472 -73.31 -22.78 -61.08
CA THR A 472 -74.76 -22.56 -61.09
C THR A 472 -75.20 -21.58 -62.18
N ALA A 473 -74.42 -20.52 -62.44
CA ALA A 473 -74.67 -19.59 -63.54
C ALA A 473 -74.56 -20.27 -64.92
N ASN A 474 -73.55 -21.10 -65.14
CA ASN A 474 -73.41 -21.87 -66.38
C ASN A 474 -74.58 -22.86 -66.54
N ALA A 475 -74.94 -23.62 -65.50
CA ALA A 475 -76.07 -24.54 -65.57
C ALA A 475 -77.40 -23.82 -65.89
N HIS A 476 -77.58 -22.59 -65.38
CA HIS A 476 -78.73 -21.76 -65.70
C HIS A 476 -78.70 -21.24 -67.15
N ALA A 477 -77.53 -20.81 -67.63
CA ALA A 477 -77.33 -20.38 -69.02
C ALA A 477 -77.57 -21.55 -70.00
N ASP A 478 -76.99 -22.72 -69.73
CA ASP A 478 -77.16 -23.93 -70.53
C ASP A 478 -78.64 -24.38 -70.58
N ALA A 479 -79.35 -24.28 -69.45
CA ALA A 479 -80.79 -24.55 -69.40
C ALA A 479 -81.62 -23.52 -70.19
N GLY A 480 -81.21 -22.25 -70.17
CA GLY A 480 -81.81 -21.18 -70.98
C GLY A 480 -81.58 -21.38 -72.47
N ASP A 481 -80.37 -21.77 -72.87
CA ASP A 481 -80.03 -22.10 -74.25
C ASP A 481 -80.80 -23.32 -74.75
N ALA A 482 -80.95 -24.36 -73.91
CA ALA A 482 -81.78 -25.53 -74.21
C ALA A 482 -83.27 -25.19 -74.37
N ALA A 483 -83.81 -24.30 -73.54
CA ALA A 483 -85.19 -23.82 -73.65
C ALA A 483 -85.41 -22.98 -74.93
N THR A 484 -84.43 -22.15 -75.28
CA THR A 484 -84.45 -21.34 -76.51
C THR A 484 -84.41 -22.23 -77.75
N LEU A 485 -83.59 -23.29 -77.75
CA LEU A 485 -83.53 -24.28 -78.83
C LEU A 485 -84.84 -25.07 -78.96
N SER A 486 -85.47 -25.44 -77.85
CA SER A 486 -86.78 -26.10 -77.84
C SER A 486 -87.89 -25.20 -78.40
N SER A 487 -87.89 -23.91 -78.04
CA SER A 487 -88.83 -22.93 -78.57
C SER A 487 -88.61 -22.65 -80.06
N ALA A 488 -87.35 -22.64 -80.52
CA ALA A 488 -87.02 -22.43 -81.94
C ALA A 488 -87.48 -23.63 -82.80
N ASN A 489 -87.27 -24.86 -82.35
CA ASN A 489 -87.75 -26.07 -83.04
C ASN A 489 -89.29 -26.11 -83.10
N ALA A 490 -89.97 -25.79 -81.99
CA ALA A 490 -91.44 -25.73 -81.98
C ALA A 490 -92.00 -24.67 -82.95
N HIS A 491 -91.27 -23.58 -83.18
CA HIS A 491 -91.68 -22.54 -84.14
C HIS A 491 -91.42 -22.95 -85.59
N ALA A 492 -90.31 -23.64 -85.88
CA ALA A 492 -90.01 -24.20 -87.18
C ALA A 492 -91.04 -25.28 -87.58
N ASP A 493 -91.32 -26.23 -86.67
CA ASP A 493 -92.29 -27.31 -86.90
C ASP A 493 -93.73 -26.76 -87.10
N ALA A 494 -94.10 -25.69 -86.37
CA ALA A 494 -95.38 -25.00 -86.54
C ALA A 494 -95.46 -24.13 -87.82
N GLY A 495 -94.32 -23.74 -88.38
CA GLY A 495 -94.19 -23.06 -89.68
C GLY A 495 -94.37 -24.04 -90.84
N ASP A 496 -93.68 -25.18 -90.77
CA ASP A 496 -93.72 -26.22 -91.81
C ASP A 496 -95.11 -26.87 -91.92
N ALA A 497 -95.78 -27.11 -90.79
CA ALA A 497 -97.17 -27.59 -90.77
C ALA A 497 -98.19 -26.56 -91.31
N ARG A 498 -97.84 -25.27 -91.35
CA ARG A 498 -98.70 -24.19 -91.88
C ARG A 498 -98.52 -24.04 -93.39
N THR A 499 -97.29 -24.22 -93.87
CA THR A 499 -96.94 -24.23 -95.30
C THR A 499 -97.54 -25.46 -96.00
N LEU A 500 -97.51 -26.63 -95.38
CA LEU A 500 -98.08 -27.87 -95.93
C LEU A 500 -99.63 -27.84 -96.00
N ARG A 501 -100.31 -27.24 -95.01
CA ARG A 501 -101.77 -27.05 -95.06
C ARG A 501 -102.22 -26.00 -96.08
N LYS A 502 -101.42 -24.97 -96.36
CA LYS A 502 -101.69 -23.99 -97.42
C LYS A 502 -101.44 -24.56 -98.82
N ALA A 503 -100.47 -25.45 -98.98
CA ALA A 503 -100.16 -26.10 -100.25
C ALA A 503 -101.25 -27.11 -100.65
N ASN A 504 -101.69 -27.98 -99.73
CA ASN A 504 -102.78 -28.94 -100.02
C ASN A 504 -104.12 -28.22 -100.27
N ALA A 505 -104.47 -27.19 -99.50
CA ALA A 505 -105.69 -26.41 -99.73
C ALA A 505 -105.68 -25.58 -101.03
N HIS A 506 -104.51 -25.31 -101.63
CA HIS A 506 -104.40 -24.64 -102.93
C HIS A 506 -104.47 -25.62 -104.11
N ALA A 507 -103.86 -26.81 -103.98
CA ALA A 507 -103.94 -27.88 -104.96
C ALA A 507 -105.35 -28.49 -105.05
N ASP A 508 -105.97 -28.80 -103.91
CA ASP A 508 -107.31 -29.40 -103.84
C ASP A 508 -108.42 -28.43 -104.31
N ALA A 509 -108.22 -27.13 -104.11
CA ALA A 509 -109.13 -26.09 -104.63
C ALA A 509 -108.87 -25.73 -106.11
N GLY A 510 -107.72 -26.10 -106.68
CA GLY A 510 -107.41 -25.98 -108.11
C GLY A 510 -108.06 -27.10 -108.92
N ASP A 511 -108.04 -28.32 -108.40
CA ASP A 511 -108.58 -29.51 -109.08
C ASP A 511 -110.12 -29.52 -109.08
N VAL A 512 -110.76 -29.05 -108.00
CA VAL A 512 -112.24 -28.92 -107.93
C VAL A 512 -112.77 -27.81 -108.84
N ARG A 513 -112.02 -26.72 -109.05
CA ARG A 513 -112.40 -25.64 -109.99
C ARG A 513 -112.16 -26.00 -111.45
N THR A 514 -111.14 -26.80 -111.75
CA THR A 514 -110.85 -27.26 -113.11
C THR A 514 -111.85 -28.33 -113.58
N LEU A 515 -112.31 -29.21 -112.67
CA LEU A 515 -113.33 -30.22 -112.98
C LEU A 515 -114.75 -29.63 -113.08
N SER A 516 -115.09 -28.65 -112.23
CA SER A 516 -116.39 -27.97 -112.27
C SER A 516 -116.53 -26.99 -113.46
N ALA A 517 -115.43 -26.38 -113.91
CA ALA A 517 -115.39 -25.57 -115.13
C ALA A 517 -115.42 -26.42 -116.42
N ALA A 518 -114.83 -27.62 -116.42
CA ALA A 518 -114.87 -28.54 -117.57
C ALA A 518 -116.26 -29.18 -117.77
N GLN A 519 -117.00 -29.47 -116.70
CA GLN A 519 -118.39 -29.94 -116.78
C GLN A 519 -119.35 -28.83 -117.19
N SER A 520 -119.21 -27.61 -116.64
CA SER A 520 -120.03 -26.46 -117.05
C SER A 520 -119.76 -25.98 -118.48
N TYR A 521 -118.52 -26.08 -118.97
CA TYR A 521 -118.16 -25.70 -120.35
C TYR A 521 -118.64 -26.74 -121.39
N THR A 522 -118.63 -28.03 -121.04
CA THR A 522 -119.10 -29.11 -121.93
C THR A 522 -120.63 -29.15 -122.02
N ASP A 523 -121.33 -28.92 -120.92
CA ASP A 523 -122.80 -28.88 -120.89
C ASP A 523 -123.37 -27.59 -121.53
N GLN A 524 -122.66 -26.48 -121.43
CA GLN A 524 -123.02 -25.21 -122.08
C GLN A 524 -122.70 -25.21 -123.58
N ARG A 525 -121.59 -25.84 -124.02
CA ARG A 525 -121.29 -26.07 -125.45
C ARG A 525 -122.22 -27.08 -126.12
N ALA A 526 -122.71 -28.09 -125.41
CA ALA A 526 -123.72 -29.03 -125.93
C ALA A 526 -125.09 -28.35 -126.13
N SER A 527 -125.45 -27.38 -125.28
CA SER A 527 -126.71 -26.60 -125.37
C SER A 527 -126.67 -25.49 -126.44
N GLU A 528 -125.51 -24.83 -126.62
CA GLU A 528 -125.33 -23.77 -127.63
C GLU A 528 -125.12 -24.33 -129.05
N THR A 529 -124.48 -25.49 -129.20
CA THR A 529 -124.24 -26.12 -130.52
C THR A 529 -125.54 -26.70 -131.12
N LEU A 530 -126.49 -27.14 -130.29
CA LEU A 530 -127.80 -27.61 -130.74
C LEU A 530 -128.75 -26.45 -131.15
N ASN A 531 -128.60 -25.27 -130.55
CA ASN A 531 -129.37 -24.08 -130.89
C ASN A 531 -128.80 -23.29 -132.10
N SER A 532 -127.48 -23.28 -132.30
CA SER A 532 -126.85 -22.62 -133.45
C SER A 532 -126.96 -23.42 -134.75
N ALA A 533 -126.99 -24.76 -134.70
CA ALA A 533 -127.22 -25.59 -135.90
C ALA A 533 -128.64 -25.47 -136.46
N ASN A 534 -129.64 -25.28 -135.60
CA ASN A 534 -131.04 -25.06 -136.02
C ASN A 534 -131.26 -23.66 -136.62
N GLN A 535 -130.55 -22.63 -136.15
CA GLN A 535 -130.72 -21.27 -136.69
C GLN A 535 -129.93 -20.99 -137.98
N PHE A 536 -128.79 -21.66 -138.21
CA PHE A 536 -128.01 -21.49 -139.44
C PHE A 536 -128.71 -22.12 -140.66
N THR A 537 -129.32 -23.30 -140.49
CA THR A 537 -129.97 -24.06 -141.58
C THR A 537 -131.24 -23.39 -142.11
N THR A 538 -132.01 -22.68 -141.28
CA THR A 538 -133.24 -21.98 -141.71
C THR A 538 -132.95 -20.64 -142.40
N LYS A 539 -131.82 -20.00 -142.11
CA LYS A 539 -131.49 -18.64 -142.59
C LYS A 539 -130.78 -18.63 -143.96
N GLU A 540 -129.95 -19.62 -144.23
CA GLU A 540 -129.26 -19.78 -145.54
C GLU A 540 -130.25 -20.17 -146.65
N VAL A 541 -131.20 -21.09 -146.40
CA VAL A 541 -132.19 -21.54 -147.40
C VAL A 541 -133.16 -20.42 -147.82
N ALA A 542 -133.54 -19.53 -146.89
CA ALA A 542 -134.38 -18.38 -147.18
C ALA A 542 -133.64 -17.27 -147.97
N THR A 543 -132.35 -17.09 -147.69
CA THR A 543 -131.50 -16.08 -148.36
C THR A 543 -131.17 -16.50 -149.80
N LEU A 544 -130.99 -17.79 -150.05
CA LEU A 544 -130.74 -18.34 -151.38
C LEU A 544 -131.95 -18.19 -152.33
N ARG A 545 -133.20 -18.37 -151.83
CA ARG A 545 -134.43 -18.15 -152.62
C ARG A 545 -134.62 -16.69 -153.03
N LYS A 546 -134.33 -15.76 -152.12
CA LYS A 546 -134.50 -14.31 -152.37
C LYS A 546 -133.51 -13.78 -153.43
N GLN A 547 -132.25 -14.25 -153.41
CA GLN A 547 -131.24 -13.82 -154.38
C GLN A 547 -131.45 -14.40 -155.78
N ALA A 548 -132.00 -15.62 -155.89
CA ALA A 548 -132.30 -16.23 -157.19
C ALA A 548 -133.45 -15.53 -157.94
N PHE A 549 -134.54 -15.17 -157.23
CA PHE A 549 -135.69 -14.49 -157.86
C PHE A 549 -135.40 -13.03 -158.24
N ALA A 550 -134.64 -12.30 -157.41
CA ALA A 550 -134.20 -10.94 -157.72
C ALA A 550 -133.25 -10.88 -158.93
N GLY A 551 -132.39 -11.89 -159.15
CA GLY A 551 -131.50 -11.97 -160.31
C GLY A 551 -132.21 -12.21 -161.65
N ILE A 552 -133.28 -13.00 -161.65
CA ILE A 552 -134.11 -13.23 -162.85
C ILE A 552 -134.91 -11.96 -163.20
N ALA A 553 -135.44 -11.25 -162.19
CA ALA A 553 -136.11 -9.97 -162.39
C ALA A 553 -135.16 -8.90 -162.97
N GLN A 554 -133.90 -8.85 -162.53
CA GLN A 554 -132.86 -7.93 -163.07
C GLN A 554 -132.47 -8.28 -164.52
N ALA A 555 -132.36 -9.55 -164.88
CA ALA A 555 -132.04 -9.97 -166.25
C ALA A 555 -133.16 -9.63 -167.25
N ALA A 556 -134.42 -9.73 -166.81
CA ALA A 556 -135.58 -9.31 -167.61
C ALA A 556 -135.65 -7.78 -167.82
N ALA A 557 -135.12 -6.99 -166.88
CA ALA A 557 -135.13 -5.52 -166.93
C ALA A 557 -134.01 -4.89 -167.78
N LEU A 558 -133.08 -5.68 -168.34
CA LEU A 558 -131.87 -5.23 -169.03
C LEU A 558 -131.85 -5.60 -170.53
N THR A 559 -132.78 -5.06 -171.33
CA THR A 559 -132.81 -5.26 -172.79
C THR A 559 -132.19 -4.07 -173.54
N PRO A 560 -131.01 -4.22 -174.19
CA PRO A 560 -130.35 -3.10 -174.86
C PRO A 560 -130.97 -2.79 -176.23
N LEU A 561 -131.11 -1.50 -176.57
CA LEU A 561 -131.41 -1.02 -177.92
C LEU A 561 -130.12 -0.63 -178.65
N LEU A 562 -129.91 -1.13 -179.87
CA LEU A 562 -128.74 -0.81 -180.69
C LEU A 562 -128.91 0.54 -181.41
N PRO A 563 -127.86 1.41 -181.47
CA PRO A 563 -127.96 2.72 -182.11
C PRO A 563 -128.14 2.65 -183.64
N SER A 564 -128.96 3.56 -184.17
CA SER A 564 -129.39 3.59 -185.58
C SER A 564 -128.35 4.11 -186.59
N ALA A 565 -127.23 4.69 -186.16
CA ALA A 565 -126.13 5.18 -187.00
C ALA A 565 -124.81 5.30 -186.22
N ALA A 566 -123.65 5.20 -186.90
CA ALA A 566 -122.32 5.37 -186.30
C ALA A 566 -122.19 6.74 -185.62
N GLY A 567 -121.73 6.75 -184.38
CA GLY A 567 -121.62 7.90 -183.48
C GLY A 567 -122.81 8.15 -182.56
N LYS A 568 -123.96 7.49 -182.75
CA LYS A 568 -125.14 7.65 -181.87
C LYS A 568 -125.08 6.74 -180.65
N SER A 569 -125.71 7.20 -179.57
CA SER A 569 -125.96 6.42 -178.35
C SER A 569 -127.45 6.24 -178.11
N THR A 570 -127.84 5.11 -177.52
CA THR A 570 -129.19 4.81 -177.04
C THR A 570 -129.15 4.46 -175.56
N VAL A 571 -130.14 4.93 -174.81
CA VAL A 571 -130.34 4.63 -173.39
C VAL A 571 -131.76 4.10 -173.22
N ASN A 572 -131.91 2.92 -172.63
CA ASN A 572 -133.19 2.27 -172.39
C ASN A 572 -133.34 1.92 -170.91
N VAL A 573 -134.55 2.05 -170.37
CA VAL A 573 -134.86 1.81 -168.96
C VAL A 573 -136.03 0.83 -168.88
N GLY A 574 -135.81 -0.33 -168.26
CA GLY A 574 -136.78 -1.42 -168.15
C GLY A 574 -137.09 -1.78 -166.70
N VAL A 575 -138.29 -2.32 -166.47
CA VAL A 575 -138.76 -2.80 -165.15
C VAL A 575 -139.17 -4.27 -165.30
N GLY A 576 -138.69 -5.12 -164.40
CA GLY A 576 -138.99 -6.56 -164.37
C GLY A 576 -139.54 -7.00 -163.02
N SER A 577 -140.51 -7.91 -163.02
CA SER A 577 -141.15 -8.44 -161.81
C SER A 577 -141.35 -9.95 -161.94
N TYR A 578 -140.87 -10.72 -160.95
CA TYR A 578 -140.98 -12.17 -160.93
C TYR A 578 -140.85 -12.69 -159.50
N GLY A 579 -141.82 -13.46 -159.02
CA GLY A 579 -141.76 -14.10 -157.69
C GLY A 579 -141.77 -13.14 -156.50
N GLY A 580 -142.44 -11.98 -156.59
CA GLY A 580 -142.56 -10.99 -155.50
C GLY A 580 -141.40 -10.02 -155.36
N GLU A 581 -140.36 -10.15 -156.18
CA GLU A 581 -139.19 -9.28 -156.22
C GLU A 581 -139.23 -8.40 -157.50
N THR A 582 -138.73 -7.17 -157.40
CA THR A 582 -138.81 -6.16 -158.48
C THR A 582 -137.44 -5.58 -158.79
N ALA A 583 -137.21 -5.25 -160.07
CA ALA A 583 -135.93 -4.76 -160.54
C ALA A 583 -136.07 -3.69 -161.62
N LEU A 584 -135.12 -2.75 -161.61
CA LEU A 584 -135.02 -1.59 -162.48
C LEU A 584 -133.66 -1.65 -163.20
N GLY A 585 -133.68 -1.68 -164.53
CA GLY A 585 -132.49 -1.81 -165.35
C GLY A 585 -132.31 -0.64 -166.31
N MET A 586 -131.10 -0.10 -166.38
CA MET A 586 -130.71 0.92 -167.35
C MET A 586 -129.63 0.36 -168.26
N THR A 587 -129.83 0.40 -169.56
CA THR A 587 -128.85 -0.04 -170.57
C THR A 587 -128.48 1.11 -171.50
N PHE A 588 -127.18 1.37 -171.64
CA PHE A 588 -126.53 2.26 -172.60
C PHE A 588 -125.94 1.44 -173.75
N ALA A 589 -126.00 1.95 -174.97
CA ALA A 589 -125.21 1.42 -176.08
C ALA A 589 -124.70 2.55 -176.98
N HIS A 590 -123.46 2.46 -177.45
CA HIS A 590 -122.79 3.45 -178.28
C HIS A 590 -122.10 2.75 -179.47
N ARG A 591 -122.31 3.29 -180.67
CA ARG A 591 -121.80 2.71 -181.93
C ARG A 591 -120.65 3.55 -182.48
N LEU A 592 -119.46 2.96 -182.59
CA LEU A 592 -118.34 3.33 -183.47
C LEU A 592 -118.59 2.70 -184.86
N GLU A 593 -117.95 3.16 -185.94
CA GLU A 593 -118.27 2.76 -187.34
C GLU A 593 -118.42 1.26 -187.59
N SER A 594 -117.56 0.43 -187.00
CA SER A 594 -117.56 -1.04 -187.11
C SER A 594 -117.83 -1.75 -185.77
N MET A 595 -118.23 -1.02 -184.73
CA MET A 595 -118.26 -1.56 -183.36
C MET A 595 -119.35 -0.92 -182.52
N VAL A 596 -120.24 -1.72 -181.94
CA VAL A 596 -121.19 -1.25 -180.92
C VAL A 596 -120.75 -1.75 -179.56
N PHE A 597 -120.61 -0.83 -178.62
CA PHE A 597 -120.53 -1.13 -177.21
C PHE A 597 -121.90 -1.00 -176.58
N SER A 598 -122.29 -1.94 -175.74
CA SER A 598 -123.47 -1.84 -174.88
C SER A 598 -123.12 -2.18 -173.45
N GLY A 599 -123.77 -1.54 -172.50
CA GLY A 599 -123.49 -1.60 -171.09
C GLY A 599 -124.74 -1.24 -170.33
N GLY A 600 -125.21 -2.08 -169.43
CA GLY A 600 -126.34 -1.79 -168.58
C GLY A 600 -126.14 -2.28 -167.17
N VAL A 601 -126.88 -1.66 -166.28
CA VAL A 601 -126.84 -1.88 -164.85
C VAL A 601 -128.26 -2.07 -164.37
N GLY A 602 -128.51 -3.20 -163.73
CA GLY A 602 -129.78 -3.60 -163.16
C GLY A 602 -129.67 -3.67 -161.65
N VAL A 603 -130.57 -3.00 -160.96
CA VAL A 603 -130.70 -3.03 -159.50
C VAL A 603 -132.08 -3.55 -159.15
N GLY A 604 -132.22 -4.28 -158.05
CA GLY A 604 -133.49 -4.86 -157.65
C GLY A 604 -133.55 -5.06 -156.15
N SER A 605 -134.65 -5.64 -155.66
CA SER A 605 -134.90 -5.90 -154.24
C SER A 605 -133.96 -6.93 -153.58
N GLY A 606 -133.03 -7.50 -154.34
CA GLY A 606 -131.88 -8.26 -153.85
C GLY A 606 -130.62 -7.39 -153.65
N SER A 607 -129.73 -7.80 -152.74
CA SER A 607 -128.52 -7.05 -152.34
C SER A 607 -127.37 -7.05 -153.37
N LYS A 608 -127.62 -7.53 -154.58
CA LYS A 608 -126.62 -7.68 -155.64
C LYS A 608 -127.07 -6.90 -156.88
N SER A 609 -126.17 -6.09 -157.41
CA SER A 609 -126.36 -5.33 -158.66
C SER A 609 -125.86 -6.16 -159.83
N LEU A 610 -126.64 -6.25 -160.91
CA LEU A 610 -126.24 -6.95 -162.12
C LEU A 610 -125.72 -5.95 -163.15
N ILE A 611 -124.44 -6.05 -163.49
CA ILE A 611 -123.81 -5.24 -164.53
C ILE A 611 -123.64 -6.12 -165.77
N LYS A 612 -124.08 -5.63 -166.92
CA LYS A 612 -124.04 -6.31 -168.21
C LYS A 612 -123.37 -5.38 -169.23
N VAL A 613 -122.11 -5.63 -169.58
CA VAL A 613 -121.39 -4.88 -170.63
C VAL A 613 -120.95 -5.87 -171.72
N GLY A 614 -121.06 -5.49 -173.00
CA GLY A 614 -120.76 -6.32 -174.16
C GLY A 614 -120.48 -5.50 -175.41
N ALA A 615 -119.49 -5.91 -176.19
CA ALA A 615 -119.05 -5.27 -177.43
C ALA A 615 -119.32 -6.21 -178.62
N GLY A 616 -119.93 -5.69 -179.70
CA GLY A 616 -120.23 -6.41 -180.93
C GLY A 616 -119.62 -5.71 -182.13
N PHE A 617 -119.12 -6.48 -183.10
CA PHE A 617 -118.35 -6.02 -184.26
C PHE A 617 -119.21 -6.15 -185.51
N GLU A 618 -119.17 -5.14 -186.37
CA GLU A 618 -119.82 -5.09 -187.66
C GLU A 618 -118.73 -4.78 -188.68
N PHE A 619 -118.57 -5.71 -189.61
CA PHE A 619 -117.46 -5.82 -190.54
C PHE A 619 -117.54 -4.81 -191.68
#